data_AF-A0A850SYN7-F1
#
_entry.id   AF-A0A850SYN7-F1
#
_cell.length_a   1.000
_cell.length_b   1.000
_cell.length_c   1.000
_cell.angle_alpha   90.00
_cell.angle_beta   90.00
_cell.angle_gamma   90.00
#
_symmetry.space_group_name_H-M   'P 1'
#
loop_
_entity.id
_entity.type
_entity.pdbx_description
1 polymer ?
#
loop_
_entity_poly.entity_id
_entity_poly.type
_entity_poly.pdbx_seq_one_letter_code
_entity_poly.pdbx_strand_id
1 'polypeptide(L)'
;MPALITNMVGTCLFWVIVLPMPAYAGGGKLSDGLPKTGGGPCEYAAYKGKAKIISVKEIDRPQNYGGGSHKRYAVKFVFSTQEKLTPPHFRVTQRVFDMKLANGWHLGPEFLDKYGIRENVIFDCIVKTVTKGPCTPVVFDFPKIHLDDYFENRKPERG
;
A
#
# COMPACT_ATOMS: atom_id res chain seq x y z
N MET A 1 26.93 42.06 -53.71
CA MET A 1 25.57 41.60 -53.31
C MET A 1 25.67 41.04 -51.90
N PRO A 2 25.08 41.73 -50.91
CA PRO A 2 24.11 41.04 -50.07
C PRO A 2 22.83 41.86 -49.89
N ALA A 3 21.70 41.17 -49.93
CA ALA A 3 20.36 41.73 -49.86
C ALA A 3 19.95 42.00 -48.41
N LEU A 4 19.22 43.11 -48.24
CA LEU A 4 18.56 43.56 -47.02
C LEU A 4 17.58 42.51 -46.48
N ILE A 5 17.51 42.39 -45.15
CA ILE A 5 16.31 41.92 -44.46
C ILE A 5 15.89 43.02 -43.48
N THR A 6 14.82 43.70 -43.85
CA THR A 6 14.13 44.75 -43.08
C THR A 6 13.24 44.09 -42.03
N ASN A 7 13.49 44.35 -40.75
CA ASN A 7 12.60 43.94 -39.67
C ASN A 7 11.51 45.00 -39.44
N MET A 8 10.26 44.61 -39.70
CA MET A 8 9.05 45.38 -39.45
C MET A 8 8.81 45.59 -37.95
N VAL A 9 8.70 46.85 -37.54
CA VAL A 9 8.24 47.24 -36.21
C VAL A 9 6.71 47.21 -36.24
N GLY A 10 6.11 46.15 -35.70
CA GLY A 10 4.67 45.99 -35.56
C GLY A 10 4.18 46.48 -34.20
N THR A 11 3.69 47.71 -34.15
CA THR A 11 3.09 48.35 -32.98
C THR A 11 1.81 47.63 -32.56
N CYS A 12 1.87 46.79 -31.52
CA CYS A 12 0.67 46.22 -30.90
C CYS A 12 0.04 47.26 -29.96
N LEU A 13 -1.08 47.84 -30.41
CA LEU A 13 -2.01 48.62 -29.61
C LEU A 13 -2.55 47.76 -28.46
N PHE A 14 -2.12 48.05 -27.24
CA PHE A 14 -2.74 47.54 -26.01
C PHE A 14 -4.10 48.21 -25.82
N TRP A 15 -5.17 47.53 -26.22
CA TRP A 15 -6.52 47.85 -25.79
C TRP A 15 -6.72 47.34 -24.37
N VAL A 16 -6.67 48.25 -23.38
CA VAL A 16 -7.08 47.97 -22.00
C VAL A 16 -8.61 48.00 -21.98
N ILE A 17 -9.23 46.83 -22.11
CA ILE A 17 -10.67 46.65 -21.86
C ILE A 17 -10.86 46.60 -20.35
N VAL A 18 -11.29 47.70 -19.75
CA VAL A 18 -11.78 47.75 -18.37
C VAL A 18 -13.16 47.11 -18.36
N LEU A 19 -13.25 45.84 -17.94
CA LEU A 19 -14.54 45.19 -17.66
C LEU A 19 -15.04 45.63 -16.28
N PRO A 20 -16.32 46.02 -16.13
CA PRO A 20 -16.90 46.35 -14.84
C PRO A 20 -17.01 45.10 -13.97
N MET A 21 -16.41 45.14 -12.77
CA MET A 21 -16.62 44.14 -11.73
C MET A 21 -18.11 44.12 -11.34
N PRO A 22 -18.82 42.98 -11.48
CA PRO A 22 -20.08 42.80 -10.81
C PRO A 22 -19.80 42.66 -9.31
N ALA A 23 -20.34 43.58 -8.51
CA ALA A 23 -20.43 43.43 -7.07
C ALA A 23 -21.27 42.18 -6.76
N TYR A 24 -20.61 41.08 -6.39
CA TYR A 24 -21.28 39.89 -5.86
C TYR A 24 -21.75 40.20 -4.42
N ALA A 25 -22.93 40.81 -4.32
CA ALA A 25 -23.76 40.72 -3.12
C ALA A 25 -24.54 39.39 -3.21
N GLY A 26 -24.03 38.36 -2.54
CA GLY A 26 -24.62 37.03 -2.51
C GLY A 26 -24.43 36.38 -1.16
N GLY A 27 -25.24 36.79 -0.18
CA GLY A 27 -25.42 36.04 1.06
C GLY A 27 -26.07 34.69 0.74
N GLY A 28 -25.28 33.63 0.74
CA GLY A 28 -25.74 32.26 0.63
C GLY A 28 -25.30 31.49 1.87
N LYS A 29 -26.26 31.10 2.72
CA LYS A 29 -26.04 30.06 3.73
C LYS A 29 -25.62 28.79 3.01
N LEU A 30 -24.36 28.40 3.16
CA LEU A 30 -23.84 27.16 2.58
C LEU A 30 -24.36 25.97 3.40
N SER A 31 -25.53 25.51 3.01
CA SER A 31 -25.97 24.10 2.97
C SER A 31 -25.30 23.14 3.95
N ASP A 32 -26.01 22.87 5.05
CA ASP A 32 -26.15 21.53 5.60
C ASP A 32 -26.50 20.57 4.45
N GLY A 33 -25.55 19.71 4.05
CA GLY A 33 -25.79 18.80 2.93
C GLY A 33 -24.56 18.21 2.26
N LEU A 34 -23.39 18.18 2.91
CA LEU A 34 -22.41 17.17 2.52
C LEU A 34 -23.08 15.81 2.77
N PRO A 35 -23.24 14.93 1.77
CA PRO A 35 -23.61 13.57 2.05
C PRO A 35 -22.56 13.08 3.04
N LYS A 36 -22.99 12.68 4.24
CA LYS A 36 -22.16 11.89 5.12
C LYS A 36 -21.85 10.63 4.32
N THR A 37 -20.73 10.63 3.62
CA THR A 37 -20.08 9.43 3.09
C THR A 37 -19.56 8.68 4.31
N GLY A 38 -20.49 8.15 5.11
CA GLY A 38 -20.21 7.21 6.16
C GLY A 38 -19.74 5.95 5.47
N GLY A 39 -18.44 5.69 5.55
CA GLY A 39 -17.85 4.44 5.12
C GLY A 39 -18.54 3.31 5.89
N GLY A 40 -19.40 2.56 5.21
CA GLY A 40 -19.98 1.34 5.76
C GLY A 40 -18.89 0.34 6.18
N PRO A 41 -19.25 -0.69 6.96
CA PRO A 41 -18.31 -1.74 7.33
C PRO A 41 -17.65 -2.32 6.09
N CYS A 42 -16.35 -2.60 6.18
CA CYS A 42 -15.60 -3.11 5.05
C CYS A 42 -16.01 -4.54 4.73
N GLU A 43 -16.32 -4.79 3.46
CA GLU A 43 -16.63 -6.12 2.96
C GLU A 43 -15.42 -6.66 2.21
N TYR A 44 -15.18 -7.96 2.35
CA TYR A 44 -14.04 -8.64 1.76
C TYR A 44 -14.49 -9.90 1.03
N ALA A 45 -13.95 -10.12 -0.17
CA ALA A 45 -13.97 -11.42 -0.82
C ALA A 45 -12.73 -12.21 -0.37
N ALA A 46 -12.91 -13.48 -0.03
CA ALA A 46 -11.82 -14.36 0.41
C ALA A 46 -11.58 -15.46 -0.62
N TYR A 47 -10.32 -15.65 -1.01
CA TYR A 47 -9.92 -16.67 -1.98
C TYR A 47 -8.83 -17.56 -1.41
N LYS A 48 -9.01 -18.87 -1.49
CA LYS A 48 -7.99 -19.82 -1.02
C LYS A 48 -6.91 -19.98 -2.07
N GLY A 49 -5.67 -20.17 -1.63
CA GLY A 49 -4.55 -20.35 -2.51
C GLY A 49 -3.30 -20.79 -1.76
N LYS A 50 -2.17 -20.56 -2.41
CA LYS A 50 -0.84 -20.96 -1.97
C LYS A 50 0.09 -19.76 -2.05
N ALA A 51 0.85 -19.52 -0.99
CA ALA A 51 1.92 -18.54 -0.96
C ALA A 51 3.26 -19.27 -1.05
N LYS A 52 4.00 -19.05 -2.14
CA LYS A 52 5.36 -19.58 -2.31
C LYS A 52 6.36 -18.52 -1.87
N ILE A 53 7.20 -18.85 -0.90
CA ILE A 53 8.33 -18.00 -0.51
C ILE A 53 9.36 -18.01 -1.63
N ILE A 54 9.75 -16.82 -2.11
CA ILE A 54 10.71 -16.66 -3.20
C ILE A 54 12.02 -16.01 -2.76
N SER A 55 12.06 -15.38 -1.58
CA SER A 55 13.28 -14.83 -1.05
C SER A 55 13.22 -14.69 0.46
N VAL A 56 14.33 -15.00 1.13
CA VAL A 56 14.55 -14.72 2.55
C VAL A 56 15.90 -14.03 2.68
N LYS A 57 15.91 -12.74 3.01
CA LYS A 57 17.17 -11.96 3.12
C LYS A 57 17.29 -11.30 4.47
N GLU A 58 18.44 -11.47 5.11
CA GLU A 58 18.80 -10.67 6.28
C GLU A 58 18.90 -9.19 5.86
N ILE A 59 18.38 -8.30 6.69
CA ILE A 59 18.41 -6.86 6.46
C ILE A 59 19.04 -6.14 7.64
N ASP A 60 19.87 -5.16 7.33
CA ASP A 60 20.47 -4.28 8.33
C ASP A 60 19.45 -3.26 8.84
N ARG A 61 19.60 -2.88 10.11
CA ARG A 61 18.72 -1.92 10.78
C ARG A 61 19.07 -0.49 10.34
N PRO A 62 18.12 0.32 9.85
CA PRO A 62 18.29 1.77 9.92
C PRO A 62 18.21 2.21 11.38
N GLN A 63 19.20 3.01 11.82
CA GLN A 63 19.52 3.35 13.21
C GLN A 63 18.32 3.83 14.08
N ASN A 64 17.22 4.26 13.46
CA ASN A 64 16.03 4.83 14.12
C ASN A 64 14.77 3.94 14.10
N TYR A 65 14.86 2.67 13.68
CA TYR A 65 13.69 1.78 13.69
C TYR A 65 13.47 1.19 15.08
N GLY A 66 12.29 1.38 15.69
CA GLY A 66 11.91 0.73 16.95
C GLY A 66 11.98 -0.80 16.88
N GLY A 67 12.12 -1.47 18.04
CA GLY A 67 12.22 -2.93 18.16
C GLY A 67 13.61 -3.43 18.62
N GLY A 68 13.65 -4.66 19.14
CA GLY A 68 14.85 -5.29 19.71
C GLY A 68 16.04 -5.38 18.74
N SER A 69 17.23 -5.66 19.29
CA SER A 69 18.52 -5.72 18.58
C SER A 69 18.76 -7.01 17.77
N HIS A 70 17.72 -7.82 17.57
CA HIS A 70 17.82 -9.10 16.85
C HIS A 70 17.97 -8.87 15.33
N LYS A 71 18.55 -9.88 14.66
CA LYS A 71 18.59 -9.96 13.19
C LYS A 71 17.18 -9.93 12.62
N ARG A 72 17.01 -9.29 11.46
CA ARG A 72 15.71 -9.15 10.80
C ARG A 72 15.78 -9.66 9.38
N TYR A 73 14.67 -10.19 8.90
CA TYR A 73 14.58 -10.79 7.58
C TYR A 73 13.46 -10.17 6.75
N ALA A 74 13.79 -9.74 5.54
CA ALA A 74 12.84 -9.44 4.48
C ALA A 74 12.47 -10.73 3.77
N VAL A 75 11.24 -11.21 4.01
CA VAL A 75 10.69 -12.40 3.37
C VAL A 75 9.73 -11.98 2.27
N LYS A 76 9.97 -12.46 1.05
CA LYS A 76 9.12 -12.19 -0.12
C LYS A 76 8.40 -13.45 -0.57
N PHE A 77 7.15 -13.30 -0.99
CA PHE A 77 6.34 -14.40 -1.50
C PHE A 77 5.47 -13.98 -2.70
N VAL A 78 5.03 -14.98 -3.45
CA VAL A 78 4.03 -14.85 -4.51
C VAL A 78 2.81 -15.69 -4.16
N PHE A 79 1.63 -15.11 -4.37
CA PHE A 79 0.36 -15.80 -4.18
C PHE A 79 -0.13 -16.42 -5.49
N SER A 80 -0.63 -17.65 -5.41
CA SER A 80 -1.25 -18.36 -6.51
C SER A 80 -2.55 -19.01 -6.05
N THR A 81 -3.56 -19.04 -6.90
CA THR A 81 -4.83 -19.71 -6.62
C THR A 81 -5.35 -20.39 -7.89
N GLN A 82 -6.11 -21.46 -7.71
CA GLN A 82 -6.89 -22.10 -8.77
C GLN A 82 -8.32 -21.52 -8.85
N GLU A 83 -8.71 -20.71 -7.88
CA GLU A 83 -10.02 -20.05 -7.87
C GLU A 83 -10.06 -18.93 -8.91
N LYS A 84 -11.22 -18.77 -9.54
CA LYS A 84 -11.42 -17.72 -10.53
C LYS A 84 -11.53 -16.37 -9.82
N LEU A 85 -10.45 -15.58 -9.87
CA LEU A 85 -10.46 -14.20 -9.39
C LEU A 85 -11.29 -13.32 -10.31
N THR A 86 -12.19 -12.52 -9.73
CA THR A 86 -12.93 -11.49 -10.48
C THR A 86 -12.10 -10.21 -10.61
N PRO A 87 -12.19 -9.47 -11.72
CA PRO A 87 -11.54 -8.16 -11.83
C PRO A 87 -12.04 -7.18 -10.74
N PRO A 88 -11.16 -6.35 -10.14
CA PRO A 88 -9.74 -6.12 -10.44
C PRO A 88 -8.75 -7.05 -9.70
N HIS A 89 -9.22 -8.06 -8.97
CA HIS A 89 -8.45 -8.82 -7.99
C HIS A 89 -7.40 -9.79 -8.59
N PHE A 90 -7.45 -10.04 -9.91
CA PHE A 90 -6.45 -10.87 -10.61
C PHE A 90 -5.01 -10.34 -10.45
N ARG A 91 -4.83 -9.03 -10.21
CA ARG A 91 -3.50 -8.42 -10.05
C ARG A 91 -2.74 -8.96 -8.84
N VAL A 92 -3.44 -9.60 -7.89
CA VAL A 92 -2.82 -10.23 -6.71
C VAL A 92 -1.90 -11.38 -7.12
N THR A 93 -2.22 -12.16 -8.15
CA THR A 93 -1.38 -13.32 -8.55
C THR A 93 -0.15 -12.92 -9.37
N GLN A 94 -0.03 -11.64 -9.77
CA GLN A 94 1.04 -11.13 -10.63
C GLN A 94 2.08 -10.31 -9.86
N ARG A 95 2.00 -10.29 -8.52
CA ARG A 95 2.81 -9.42 -7.67
C ARG A 95 3.60 -10.21 -6.64
N VAL A 96 4.74 -9.63 -6.26
CA VAL A 96 5.53 -10.06 -5.11
C VAL A 96 5.10 -9.26 -3.90
N PHE A 97 4.92 -9.94 -2.77
CA PHE A 97 4.53 -9.33 -1.49
C PHE A 97 5.59 -9.59 -0.44
N ASP A 98 5.70 -8.67 0.52
CA ASP A 98 6.52 -8.84 1.70
C ASP A 98 5.69 -9.48 2.81
N MET A 99 6.18 -10.55 3.41
CA MET A 99 5.60 -11.14 4.60
C MET A 99 6.10 -10.36 5.83
N LYS A 100 5.17 -9.86 6.62
CA LYS A 100 5.43 -9.03 7.81
C LYS A 100 4.59 -9.54 8.98
N LEU A 101 5.07 -9.27 10.19
CA LEU A 101 4.30 -9.48 11.41
C LEU A 101 3.05 -8.58 11.41
N ALA A 102 2.07 -8.88 12.26
CA ALA A 102 0.80 -8.16 12.32
C ALA A 102 0.97 -6.65 12.62
N ASN A 103 2.04 -6.27 13.32
CA ASN A 103 2.43 -4.88 13.58
C ASN A 103 3.23 -4.22 12.42
N GLY A 104 3.42 -4.91 11.30
CA GLY A 104 4.16 -4.45 10.12
C GLY A 104 5.68 -4.61 10.22
N TRP A 105 6.20 -5.25 11.26
CA TRP A 105 7.65 -5.46 11.41
C TRP A 105 8.15 -6.62 10.58
N HIS A 106 9.46 -6.62 10.35
CA HIS A 106 10.18 -7.73 9.72
C HIS A 106 10.28 -8.92 10.67
N LEU A 107 10.40 -10.11 10.09
CA LEU A 107 10.47 -11.37 10.81
C LEU A 107 11.85 -11.53 11.44
N GLY A 108 11.91 -12.08 12.65
CA GLY A 108 13.16 -12.46 13.29
C GLY A 108 13.50 -13.95 13.08
N PRO A 109 14.70 -14.37 13.47
CA PRO A 109 15.18 -15.74 13.23
C PRO A 109 14.33 -16.80 13.94
N GLU A 110 13.88 -16.53 15.18
CA GLU A 110 13.07 -17.48 15.94
C GLU A 110 11.71 -17.72 15.26
N PHE A 111 11.10 -16.65 14.74
CA PHE A 111 9.87 -16.77 13.96
C PHE A 111 10.06 -17.63 12.71
N LEU A 112 11.14 -17.38 11.95
CA LEU A 112 11.42 -18.16 10.73
C LEU A 112 11.59 -19.64 11.04
N ASP A 113 12.34 -19.98 12.08
CA ASP A 113 12.57 -21.37 12.47
C ASP A 113 11.30 -22.05 12.98
N LYS A 114 10.52 -21.36 13.83
CA LYS A 114 9.26 -21.89 14.39
C LYS A 114 8.28 -22.32 13.30
N TYR A 115 8.14 -21.49 12.27
CA TYR A 115 7.17 -21.68 11.19
C TYR A 115 7.78 -22.35 9.94
N GLY A 116 9.06 -22.69 9.97
CA GLY A 116 9.76 -23.30 8.84
C GLY A 116 9.80 -22.41 7.60
N ILE A 117 9.88 -21.10 7.77
CA ILE A 117 9.88 -20.13 6.66
C ILE A 117 11.27 -20.13 6.01
N ARG A 118 11.34 -20.70 4.82
CA ARG A 118 12.56 -20.81 4.00
C ARG A 118 12.20 -20.57 2.53
N GLU A 119 13.21 -20.28 1.71
CA GLU A 119 12.99 -20.15 0.27
C GLU A 119 12.39 -21.42 -0.33
N ASN A 120 11.51 -21.24 -1.32
CA ASN A 120 10.75 -22.30 -2.00
C ASN A 120 9.72 -23.07 -1.15
N VAL A 121 9.57 -22.75 0.13
CA VAL A 121 8.48 -23.30 0.96
C VAL A 121 7.13 -22.73 0.50
N ILE A 122 6.10 -23.56 0.54
CA ILE A 122 4.75 -23.21 0.13
C ILE A 122 3.80 -23.34 1.32
N PHE A 123 3.05 -22.29 1.59
CA PHE A 123 2.05 -22.24 2.67
C PHE A 123 0.64 -22.14 2.11
N ASP A 124 -0.33 -22.71 2.84
CA ASP A 124 -1.74 -22.39 2.66
C ASP A 124 -1.93 -20.89 2.95
N CYS A 125 -2.62 -20.20 2.05
CA CYS A 125 -2.85 -18.77 2.17
C CYS A 125 -4.26 -18.42 1.70
N ILE A 126 -4.92 -17.54 2.44
CA ILE A 126 -6.19 -16.96 2.06
C ILE A 126 -5.93 -15.49 1.77
N VAL A 127 -6.25 -15.05 0.55
CA VAL A 127 -6.23 -13.62 0.25
C VAL A 127 -7.62 -13.05 0.43
N LYS A 128 -7.72 -11.97 1.20
CA LYS A 128 -8.93 -11.18 1.40
C LYS A 128 -8.76 -9.88 0.64
N THR A 129 -9.64 -9.61 -0.32
CA THR A 129 -9.63 -8.38 -1.10
C THR A 129 -10.87 -7.55 -0.80
N VAL A 130 -10.69 -6.26 -0.55
CA VAL A 130 -11.82 -5.38 -0.24
C VAL A 130 -12.77 -5.30 -1.44
N THR A 131 -14.06 -5.51 -1.20
CA THR A 131 -15.13 -5.35 -2.20
C THR A 131 -15.91 -4.06 -1.96
N LYS A 132 -15.90 -3.54 -0.72
CA LYS A 132 -16.61 -2.32 -0.34
C LYS A 132 -15.94 -1.66 0.87
N GLY A 133 -15.93 -0.33 0.89
CA GLY A 133 -15.36 0.49 1.97
C GLY A 133 -13.89 0.88 1.74
N PRO A 134 -13.35 1.85 2.50
CA PRO A 134 -12.02 2.41 2.30
C PRO A 134 -10.88 1.61 2.95
N CYS A 135 -11.11 0.35 3.35
CA CYS A 135 -10.12 -0.44 4.08
C CYS A 135 -8.95 -0.92 3.21
N THR A 136 -7.97 -1.60 3.86
CA THR A 136 -6.80 -2.21 3.23
C THR A 136 -7.20 -3.05 2.02
N PRO A 137 -6.68 -2.75 0.81
CA PRO A 137 -7.15 -3.37 -0.42
C PRO A 137 -6.95 -4.89 -0.50
N VAL A 138 -5.85 -5.38 0.08
CA VAL A 138 -5.45 -6.79 0.04
C VAL A 138 -4.86 -7.17 1.39
N VAL A 139 -5.37 -8.26 1.98
CA VAL A 139 -4.88 -8.84 3.23
C VAL A 139 -4.58 -10.31 2.98
N PHE A 140 -3.43 -10.78 3.46
CA PHE A 140 -3.05 -12.19 3.40
C PHE A 140 -3.18 -12.82 4.78
N ASP A 141 -3.82 -13.98 4.81
CA ASP A 141 -4.07 -14.75 6.03
C ASP A 141 -3.45 -16.14 5.86
N PHE A 142 -2.71 -16.59 6.87
CA PHE A 142 -1.93 -17.82 6.86
C PHE A 142 -2.45 -18.73 7.99
N PRO A 143 -3.29 -19.73 7.70
CA PRO A 143 -3.99 -20.49 8.74
C PRO A 143 -3.10 -21.21 9.75
N LYS A 144 -1.82 -21.44 9.41
CA LYS A 144 -0.84 -22.14 10.24
C LYS A 144 0.30 -21.23 10.74
N ILE A 145 0.25 -19.94 10.45
CA ILE A 145 1.28 -18.97 10.83
C ILE A 145 0.62 -17.84 11.62
N HIS A 146 0.94 -17.71 12.91
CA HIS A 146 0.45 -16.63 13.75
C HIS A 146 1.40 -15.44 13.61
N LEU A 147 1.03 -14.47 12.75
CA LEU A 147 1.85 -13.28 12.47
C LEU A 147 1.96 -12.32 13.67
N ASP A 148 1.26 -12.58 14.75
CA ASP A 148 1.28 -11.88 16.04
C ASP A 148 2.16 -12.56 17.09
N ASP A 149 2.84 -13.65 16.75
CA ASP A 149 3.84 -14.25 17.64
C ASP A 149 5.14 -13.42 17.66
N TYR A 150 5.21 -12.46 18.58
CA TYR A 150 6.37 -11.56 18.73
C TYR A 150 7.51 -12.19 19.55
N PHE A 151 8.06 -13.33 19.09
CA PHE A 151 9.13 -14.06 19.79
C PHE A 151 10.26 -13.14 20.26
N GLU A 152 10.76 -12.30 19.35
CA GLU A 152 11.95 -11.49 19.56
C GLU A 152 11.69 -10.18 20.34
N ASN A 153 10.44 -9.94 20.76
CA ASN A 153 10.03 -8.80 21.58
C ASN A 153 9.67 -9.19 23.01
N ARG A 154 9.70 -10.48 23.36
CA ARG A 154 9.49 -10.89 24.75
C ARG A 154 10.66 -10.36 25.58
N LYS A 155 10.34 -9.64 26.66
CA LYS A 155 11.35 -9.28 27.66
C LYS A 155 11.83 -10.59 28.31
N PRO A 156 13.13 -10.76 28.58
CA PRO A 156 13.56 -11.84 29.46
C PRO A 156 12.82 -11.66 30.79
N GLU A 157 12.20 -12.72 31.30
CA GLU A 157 11.63 -12.70 32.63
C GLU A 157 12.78 -12.39 33.60
N ARG A 158 12.65 -11.28 34.33
CA ARG A 158 13.55 -10.96 35.44
C ARG A 158 13.21 -11.94 36.55
N GLY A 159 14.00 -13.00 36.66
CA GLY A 159 14.07 -13.84 37.86
C GLY A 159 14.60 -13.05 39.06
#